data_AF-A0A7C8CP72-F1
#
_entry.id   AF-A0A7C8CP72-F1
#
_cell.length_a   1.000
_cell.length_b   1.000
_cell.length_c   1.000
_cell.angle_alpha   90.00
_cell.angle_beta   90.00
_cell.angle_gamma   90.00
#
_symmetry.space_group_name_H-M   'P 1'
#
loop_
_entity.id
_entity.type
_entity.pdbx_description
1 polymer ?
#
loop_
_entity_poly.entity_id
_entity_poly.type
_entity_poly.pdbx_seq_one_letter_code
_entity_poly.pdbx_strand_id
1 'polypeptide(L)'
;MPFVLLLYGYFFVPTHSQGWIEPWALGALVPAMVAIWLIHPGLCLSSLASGARGPGLRHWQLGLALGPAVFLVGIAAWFWGDVRLGMLFGWLAVLGWAGTLFSGLLVSTVPWLIARRDSSRAPADTLAWLSGGSHLSLVLHGAALVAGAGAILAQSDPLCRLAGGLVFVDGAWLLVLLTRVLLDGRPRAQAQG
;
A
#
# COMPACT_ATOMS: atom_id res chain seq x y z
N MET A 1 -12.51 -19.96 8.57
CA MET A 1 -13.14 -19.22 9.69
C MET A 1 -12.45 -17.92 10.18
N PRO A 2 -11.19 -17.52 9.84
CA PRO A 2 -10.67 -16.22 10.34
C PRO A 2 -10.64 -15.07 9.32
N PHE A 3 -10.13 -15.28 8.09
CA PHE A 3 -9.85 -14.16 7.16
C PHE A 3 -11.12 -13.40 6.66
N VAL A 4 -12.22 -14.13 6.57
CA VAL A 4 -13.55 -13.67 6.08
C VAL A 4 -14.50 -13.29 7.23
N LEU A 5 -14.03 -13.32 8.49
CA LEU A 5 -14.72 -12.73 9.66
C LEU A 5 -13.97 -11.47 10.20
N LEU A 6 -12.67 -11.34 9.91
CA LEU A 6 -11.76 -10.26 10.35
C LEU A 6 -11.76 -8.99 9.47
N LEU A 7 -12.11 -9.10 8.19
CA LEU A 7 -12.52 -7.95 7.36
C LEU A 7 -14.00 -7.57 7.62
N TYR A 8 -14.74 -8.49 8.25
CA TYR A 8 -16.19 -8.68 8.09
C TYR A 8 -17.03 -8.20 9.26
N GLY A 9 -16.40 -7.75 10.33
CA GLY A 9 -16.91 -6.48 10.78
C GLY A 9 -15.87 -5.42 11.04
N TYR A 10 -14.55 -5.61 10.87
CA TYR A 10 -13.47 -4.69 11.28
C TYR A 10 -13.27 -3.47 10.38
N PHE A 11 -14.36 -2.83 10.01
CA PHE A 11 -14.42 -1.40 10.30
C PHE A 11 -15.11 -1.15 11.69
N PHE A 12 -15.28 -2.23 12.49
CA PHE A 12 -16.26 -2.60 13.56
C PHE A 12 -16.64 -1.45 14.51
N VAL A 13 -17.87 -0.93 14.61
CA VAL A 13 -19.21 -1.26 14.11
C VAL A 13 -19.93 0.09 13.98
N PRO A 14 -20.73 0.34 12.92
CA PRO A 14 -21.85 1.25 13.08
C PRO A 14 -23.09 0.71 12.34
N THR A 15 -23.77 -0.27 12.93
CA THR A 15 -25.05 -0.76 12.40
C THR A 15 -26.18 -0.36 13.33
N HIS A 16 -26.52 0.93 13.35
CA HIS A 16 -27.77 1.52 13.88
C HIS A 16 -28.27 1.15 15.29
N SER A 17 -27.59 0.29 16.04
CA SER A 17 -27.77 0.07 17.46
C SER A 17 -26.62 0.76 18.17
N GLN A 18 -26.93 1.57 19.17
CA GLN A 18 -25.99 2.09 20.18
C GLN A 18 -25.39 0.94 21.02
N GLY A 19 -24.73 -0.02 20.37
CA GLY A 19 -23.92 -1.04 21.01
C GLY A 19 -22.58 -0.41 21.32
N TRP A 20 -22.41 0.01 22.57
CA TRP A 20 -21.14 0.48 23.08
C TRP A 20 -20.07 -0.56 22.74
N ILE A 21 -18.97 -0.16 22.11
CA ILE A 21 -17.81 -1.05 22.04
C ILE A 21 -17.41 -1.32 23.49
N GLU A 22 -17.45 -2.59 23.87
CA GLU A 22 -17.11 -3.00 25.22
C GLU A 22 -15.73 -2.47 25.61
N PRO A 23 -15.56 -1.84 26.79
CA PRO A 23 -14.30 -1.21 27.18
C PRO A 23 -13.07 -2.13 27.10
N TRP A 24 -13.25 -3.43 27.29
CA TRP A 24 -12.18 -4.43 27.16
C TRP A 24 -11.68 -4.59 25.72
N ALA A 25 -12.54 -4.40 24.72
CA ALA A 25 -12.15 -4.47 23.32
C ALA A 25 -11.24 -3.28 22.96
N LEU A 26 -11.55 -2.08 23.46
CA LEU A 26 -10.66 -0.92 23.32
C LEU A 26 -9.30 -1.17 23.98
N GLY A 27 -9.30 -1.74 25.19
CA GLY A 27 -8.07 -2.11 25.90
C GLY A 27 -7.17 -3.09 25.14
N ALA A 28 -7.76 -4.00 24.34
CA ALA A 28 -7.02 -4.96 23.53
C ALA A 28 -6.54 -4.37 22.18
N LEU A 29 -7.33 -3.49 21.57
CA LEU A 29 -7.10 -3.03 20.20
C LEU A 29 -6.20 -1.81 20.11
N VAL A 30 -6.26 -0.91 21.10
CA VAL A 30 -5.42 0.30 21.13
C VAL A 30 -3.92 -0.03 21.09
N PRO A 31 -3.38 -0.97 21.88
CA PRO A 31 -1.97 -1.34 21.78
C PRO A 31 -1.56 -1.84 20.40
N ALA A 32 -2.43 -2.63 19.75
CA ALA A 32 -2.17 -3.13 18.39
C ALA A 32 -2.17 -2.01 17.36
N MET A 33 -3.12 -1.08 17.42
CA MET A 33 -3.18 0.08 16.51
C MET A 33 -1.95 0.98 16.66
N VAL A 34 -1.54 1.26 17.90
CA VAL A 34 -0.33 2.04 18.20
C VAL A 34 0.92 1.33 17.68
N ALA A 35 1.02 0.01 17.89
CA ALA A 35 2.14 -0.76 17.39
C ALA A 35 2.22 -0.74 15.85
N ILE A 36 1.11 -1.02 15.16
CA ILE A 36 1.05 -1.20 13.70
C ILE A 36 1.23 0.12 12.94
N TRP A 37 0.59 1.21 13.40
CA TRP A 37 0.54 2.47 12.66
C TRP A 37 1.46 3.56 13.18
N LEU A 38 2.03 3.43 14.40
CA LEU A 38 2.97 4.42 14.94
C LEU A 38 4.36 3.84 15.21
N ILE A 39 4.46 2.87 16.12
CA ILE A 39 5.76 2.38 16.62
C ILE A 39 6.51 1.63 15.51
N HIS A 40 5.90 0.63 14.89
CA HIS A 40 6.52 -0.15 13.83
C HIS A 40 6.95 0.73 12.64
N PRO A 41 6.09 1.63 12.11
CA PRO A 41 6.51 2.55 11.06
C PRO A 41 7.70 3.44 11.44
N GLY A 42 7.71 3.99 12.66
CA GLY A 42 8.81 4.82 13.14
C GLY A 42 10.14 4.06 13.22
N LEU A 43 10.12 2.85 13.78
CA LEU A 43 11.31 1.98 13.86
C LEU A 43 11.80 1.51 12.48
N CYS A 44 10.88 1.16 11.59
CA CYS A 44 11.24 0.77 10.23
C CYS A 44 11.83 1.94 9.44
N LEU A 45 11.23 3.13 9.52
CA LEU A 45 11.74 4.32 8.84
C LEU A 45 13.13 4.72 9.34
N SER A 46 13.37 4.66 10.66
CA SER A 46 14.69 4.95 11.23
C SER A 46 15.75 3.94 10.79
N SER A 47 15.39 2.65 10.71
CA SER A 47 16.27 1.61 10.16
C SER A 47 16.55 1.85 8.67
N LEU A 48 15.54 2.18 7.87
CA LEU A 48 15.68 2.42 6.43
C LEU A 48 16.48 3.69 6.09
N ALA A 49 16.61 4.63 7.03
CA ALA A 49 17.44 5.82 6.85
C ALA A 49 18.95 5.50 6.73
N SER A 50 19.39 4.32 7.21
CA SER A 50 20.81 3.95 7.30
C SER A 50 21.42 3.38 6.00
N GLY A 51 21.11 3.99 4.85
CA GLY A 51 21.75 3.65 3.57
C GLY A 51 21.13 2.47 2.82
N ALA A 52 19.92 2.06 3.18
CA ALA A 52 19.15 1.09 2.41
C ALA A 52 18.93 1.60 0.98
N ARG A 53 19.00 0.69 0.00
CA ARG A 53 18.76 1.00 -1.42
C ARG A 53 17.95 -0.14 -2.05
N GLY A 54 17.03 0.22 -2.92
CA GLY A 54 16.23 -0.76 -3.67
C GLY A 54 15.07 -0.12 -4.42
N PRO A 55 14.58 -0.76 -5.49
CA PRO A 55 13.56 -0.19 -6.37
C PRO A 55 12.19 0.01 -5.70
N GLY A 56 11.89 -0.74 -4.63
CA GLY A 56 10.66 -0.58 -3.84
C GLY A 56 10.84 0.28 -2.58
N LEU A 57 12.04 0.76 -2.25
CA LEU A 57 12.32 1.44 -0.98
C LEU A 57 11.42 2.68 -0.77
N ARG A 58 11.20 3.47 -1.81
CA ARG A 58 10.36 4.68 -1.72
C ARG A 58 8.89 4.36 -1.44
N HIS A 59 8.39 3.23 -1.95
CA HIS A 59 7.05 2.75 -1.62
C HIS A 59 6.99 2.34 -0.15
N TRP A 60 7.98 1.62 0.36
CA TRP A 60 8.07 1.30 1.78
C TRP A 60 8.08 2.56 2.64
N GLN A 61 8.91 3.55 2.29
CA GLN A 61 8.98 4.81 3.02
C GLN A 61 7.64 5.56 3.02
N LEU A 62 6.99 5.68 1.86
CA LEU A 62 5.68 6.33 1.76
C LEU A 62 4.62 5.56 2.56
N GLY A 63 4.52 4.24 2.39
CA GLY A 63 3.57 3.40 3.11
C GLY A 63 3.76 3.51 4.63
N LEU A 64 4.99 3.42 5.13
CA LEU A 64 5.26 3.58 6.57
C LEU A 64 4.93 5.01 7.05
N ALA A 65 5.27 6.04 6.27
CA ALA A 65 4.95 7.43 6.60
C ALA A 65 3.44 7.72 6.65
N LEU A 66 2.62 6.93 5.95
CA LEU A 66 1.15 7.04 6.01
C LEU A 66 0.54 6.41 7.27
N GLY A 67 1.26 5.54 7.98
CA GLY A 67 0.78 4.90 9.22
C GLY A 67 0.21 5.91 10.22
N PRO A 68 0.97 6.94 10.63
CA PRO A 68 0.48 7.97 11.55
C PRO A 68 -0.76 8.70 11.06
N ALA A 69 -0.86 8.96 9.74
CA ALA A 69 -2.06 9.58 9.17
C ALA A 69 -3.28 8.67 9.28
N VAL A 70 -3.13 7.36 9.01
CA VAL A 70 -4.20 6.36 9.20
C VAL A 70 -4.67 6.34 10.66
N PHE A 71 -3.73 6.34 11.62
CA PHE A 71 -4.05 6.35 13.04
C PHE A 71 -4.85 7.61 13.44
N LEU A 72 -4.37 8.80 13.04
CA LEU A 72 -5.02 10.07 13.38
C LEU A 72 -6.40 10.21 12.75
N VAL A 73 -6.56 9.83 11.47
CA VAL A 73 -7.86 9.88 10.80
C VAL A 73 -8.82 8.84 11.38
N GLY A 74 -8.33 7.66 11.81
CA GLY A 74 -9.15 6.67 12.50
C GLY A 74 -9.68 7.17 13.84
N ILE A 75 -8.84 7.83 14.65
CA ILE A 75 -9.26 8.52 15.88
C ILE A 75 -10.29 9.60 15.55
N ALA A 76 -10.04 10.43 14.53
CA ALA A 76 -10.96 11.49 14.17
C ALA A 76 -12.32 10.94 13.72
N ALA A 77 -12.34 9.91 12.89
CA ALA A 77 -13.57 9.24 12.46
C ALA A 77 -14.37 8.71 13.66
N TRP A 78 -13.69 8.14 14.65
CA TRP A 78 -14.29 7.63 15.88
C TRP A 78 -14.96 8.73 16.71
N PHE A 79 -14.27 9.85 16.96
CA PHE A 79 -14.78 10.91 17.84
C PHE A 79 -15.82 11.81 17.17
N TRP A 80 -15.69 12.10 15.88
CA TRP A 80 -16.58 13.05 15.20
C TRP A 80 -17.77 12.38 14.51
N GLY A 81 -17.73 11.08 14.23
CA GLY A 81 -18.82 10.37 13.57
C GLY A 81 -19.12 10.85 12.13
N ASP A 82 -18.25 11.67 11.53
CA ASP A 82 -18.38 12.10 10.13
C ASP A 82 -18.05 10.91 9.21
N VAL A 83 -19.03 10.50 8.40
CA VAL A 83 -18.91 9.42 7.41
C VAL A 83 -17.72 9.66 6.47
N ARG A 84 -17.41 10.91 6.13
CA ARG A 84 -16.27 11.26 5.27
C ARG A 84 -14.95 10.88 5.91
N LEU A 85 -14.81 11.03 7.22
CA LEU A 85 -13.61 10.63 7.95
C LEU A 85 -13.48 9.10 7.99
N GLY A 86 -14.59 8.37 8.11
CA GLY A 86 -14.61 6.91 7.99
C GLY A 86 -14.17 6.43 6.61
N MET A 87 -14.67 7.07 5.54
CA MET A 87 -14.25 6.80 4.16
C MET A 87 -12.77 7.16 3.94
N LEU A 88 -12.31 8.29 4.46
CA LEU A 88 -10.92 8.72 4.35
C LEU A 88 -9.98 7.77 5.10
N PHE A 89 -10.38 7.31 6.29
CA PHE A 89 -9.65 6.28 7.03
C PHE A 89 -9.51 5.01 6.18
N GLY A 90 -10.60 4.50 5.60
CA GLY A 90 -10.56 3.32 4.75
C GLY A 90 -9.66 3.51 3.51
N TRP A 91 -9.78 4.67 2.85
CA TRP A 91 -8.95 5.03 1.70
C TRP A 91 -7.46 5.04 2.04
N LEU A 92 -7.08 5.70 3.13
CA LEU A 92 -5.71 5.78 3.60
C LEU A 92 -5.20 4.44 4.14
N ALA A 93 -6.02 3.65 4.81
CA ALA A 93 -5.60 2.36 5.37
C ALA A 93 -5.36 1.32 4.27
N VAL A 94 -6.29 1.20 3.33
CA VAL A 94 -6.28 0.16 2.30
C VAL A 94 -5.40 0.57 1.12
N LEU A 95 -5.69 1.70 0.47
CA LEU A 95 -4.90 2.11 -0.69
C LEU A 95 -3.62 2.82 -0.27
N GLY A 96 -3.69 3.69 0.73
CA GLY A 96 -2.51 4.41 1.21
C GLY A 96 -1.46 3.49 1.82
N TRP A 97 -1.72 3.02 3.04
CA TRP A 97 -0.77 2.26 3.84
C TRP A 97 -0.56 0.85 3.27
N ALA A 98 -1.59 0.00 3.24
CA ALA A 98 -1.44 -1.39 2.81
C ALA A 98 -1.07 -1.52 1.32
N GLY A 99 -1.74 -0.77 0.45
CA GLY A 99 -1.51 -0.75 -0.98
C GLY A 99 -0.07 -0.35 -1.33
N THR A 100 0.42 0.77 -0.77
CA THR A 100 1.79 1.20 -1.02
C THR A 100 2.83 0.20 -0.49
N LEU A 101 2.63 -0.38 0.71
CA LEU A 101 3.54 -1.41 1.24
C LEU A 101 3.57 -2.65 0.35
N PHE A 102 2.40 -3.10 -0.15
CA PHE A 102 2.32 -4.24 -1.05
C PHE A 102 2.97 -3.97 -2.41
N SER A 103 2.76 -2.78 -2.98
CA SER A 103 3.47 -2.36 -4.21
C SER A 103 4.98 -2.34 -3.99
N GLY A 104 5.45 -1.84 -2.83
CA GLY A 104 6.86 -1.87 -2.43
C GLY A 104 7.41 -3.30 -2.31
N LEU A 105 6.66 -4.21 -1.72
CA LEU A 105 6.99 -5.64 -1.65
C LEU A 105 7.09 -6.26 -3.05
N LEU A 106 6.11 -6.03 -3.92
CA LEU A 106 6.10 -6.59 -5.27
C LEU A 106 7.32 -6.13 -6.08
N VAL A 107 7.56 -4.81 -6.11
CA VAL A 107 8.69 -4.23 -6.84
C VAL A 107 10.05 -4.68 -6.29
N SER A 108 10.13 -5.01 -4.99
CA SER A 108 11.39 -5.46 -4.37
C SER A 108 11.62 -6.96 -4.49
N THR A 109 10.57 -7.77 -4.41
CA THR A 109 10.65 -9.24 -4.42
C THR A 109 11.01 -9.76 -5.81
N VAL A 110 10.52 -9.09 -6.85
CA VAL A 110 10.69 -9.50 -8.25
C VAL A 110 12.16 -9.51 -8.70
N PRO A 111 12.96 -8.44 -8.51
CA PRO A 111 14.42 -8.48 -8.73
C PRO A 111 15.11 -9.60 -7.96
N TRP A 112 14.73 -9.81 -6.69
CA TRP A 112 15.32 -10.85 -5.85
C TRP A 112 15.03 -12.26 -6.41
N LEU A 113 13.81 -12.51 -6.89
CA LEU A 113 13.45 -13.78 -7.54
C LEU A 113 14.24 -14.01 -8.82
N ILE A 114 14.42 -12.98 -9.67
CA ILE A 114 15.24 -13.08 -10.89
C ILE A 114 16.69 -13.44 -10.51
N ALA A 115 17.28 -12.67 -9.60
CA ALA A 115 18.68 -12.85 -9.18
C ALA A 115 18.94 -14.23 -8.56
N ARG A 116 17.96 -14.78 -7.84
CA ARG A 116 18.07 -16.13 -7.26
C ARG A 116 17.92 -17.24 -8.29
N ARG A 117 17.12 -17.02 -9.35
CA ARG A 117 16.90 -18.01 -10.41
C ARG A 117 18.09 -18.14 -11.34
N ASP A 118 18.74 -17.02 -11.67
CA ASP A 118 19.89 -17.01 -12.57
C ASP A 118 20.90 -15.96 -12.10
N SER A 119 21.80 -16.38 -11.20
CA SER A 119 22.83 -15.52 -10.60
C SER A 119 23.80 -14.91 -11.62
N SER A 120 23.79 -15.42 -12.85
CA SER A 120 24.66 -14.97 -13.95
C SER A 120 24.03 -13.90 -14.84
N ARG A 121 22.73 -13.57 -14.67
CA ARG A 121 21.95 -13.05 -15.79
C ARG A 121 20.86 -12.03 -15.50
N ALA A 122 20.73 -11.47 -14.29
CA ALA A 122 19.81 -10.35 -14.10
C ALA A 122 20.22 -9.20 -15.04
N PRO A 123 19.48 -8.94 -16.15
CA PRO A 123 19.94 -7.99 -17.15
C PRO A 123 19.91 -6.62 -16.50
N ALA A 124 21.02 -5.90 -16.54
CA ALA A 124 21.10 -4.54 -16.00
C ALA A 124 19.95 -3.66 -16.53
N ASP A 125 19.53 -3.90 -17.78
CA ASP A 125 18.40 -3.23 -18.43
C ASP A 125 17.04 -3.54 -17.77
N THR A 126 16.77 -4.78 -17.38
CA THR A 126 15.53 -5.17 -16.68
C THR A 126 15.47 -4.53 -15.30
N LEU A 127 16.60 -4.47 -14.58
CA LEU A 127 16.68 -3.81 -13.28
C LEU A 127 16.54 -2.29 -13.38
N ALA A 128 17.17 -1.67 -14.39
CA ALA A 128 17.02 -0.24 -14.67
C ALA A 128 15.59 0.11 -15.06
N TRP A 129 14.95 -0.71 -15.91
CA TRP A 129 13.55 -0.53 -16.30
C TRP A 129 12.60 -0.70 -15.11
N LEU A 130 12.82 -1.69 -14.24
CA LEU A 130 12.04 -1.86 -13.00
C LEU A 130 12.19 -0.66 -12.07
N SER A 131 13.41 -0.14 -11.90
CA SER A 131 13.65 1.04 -11.06
C SER A 131 13.00 2.31 -11.63
N GLY A 132 13.03 2.50 -12.96
CA GLY A 132 12.36 3.63 -13.61
C GLY A 132 10.84 3.49 -13.57
N GLY A 133 10.33 2.29 -13.85
CA GLY A 133 8.90 1.98 -13.82
C GLY A 133 8.30 2.05 -12.41
N SER A 134 9.06 1.68 -11.38
CA SER A 134 8.60 1.81 -9.99
C SER A 134 8.45 3.27 -9.57
N HIS A 135 9.32 4.16 -10.06
CA HIS A 135 9.15 5.59 -9.80
C HIS A 135 7.84 6.13 -10.39
N LEU A 136 7.50 5.74 -11.63
CA LEU A 136 6.25 6.15 -12.24
C LEU A 136 5.04 5.59 -11.48
N SER A 137 5.07 4.31 -11.08
CA SER A 137 4.03 3.71 -10.23
C SER A 137 3.85 4.50 -8.95
N LEU A 138 4.93 4.83 -8.24
CA LEU A 138 4.87 5.61 -7.01
C LEU A 138 4.21 6.98 -7.22
N VAL A 139 4.55 7.67 -8.31
CA VAL A 139 3.96 8.99 -8.64
C VAL A 139 2.47 8.85 -8.95
N LEU A 140 2.08 7.87 -9.77
CA LEU A 140 0.67 7.61 -10.09
C LEU A 140 -0.13 7.25 -8.84
N HIS A 141 0.43 6.38 -8.00
CA HIS A 141 -0.18 5.96 -6.74
C HIS A 141 -0.32 7.13 -5.77
N GLY A 142 0.74 7.92 -5.57
CA GLY A 142 0.69 9.12 -4.73
C GLY A 142 -0.32 10.15 -5.23
N ALA A 143 -0.39 10.38 -6.54
CA ALA A 143 -1.40 11.24 -7.15
C ALA A 143 -2.82 10.71 -6.94
N ALA A 144 -3.02 9.39 -7.09
CA ALA A 144 -4.31 8.74 -6.82
C ALA A 144 -4.73 8.95 -5.36
N LEU A 145 -3.81 8.78 -4.41
CA LEU A 145 -4.08 8.96 -2.98
C LEU A 145 -4.51 10.39 -2.67
N VAL A 146 -3.78 11.38 -3.16
CA VAL A 146 -4.09 12.80 -2.97
C VAL A 146 -5.43 13.15 -3.62
N ALA A 147 -5.67 12.70 -4.85
CA ALA A 147 -6.92 12.94 -5.56
C ALA A 147 -8.11 12.29 -4.83
N GLY A 148 -7.97 11.06 -4.35
CA GLY A 148 -9.03 10.35 -3.63
C GLY A 148 -9.32 10.95 -2.25
N ALA A 149 -8.28 11.32 -1.48
CA ALA A 149 -8.46 12.04 -0.23
C ALA A 149 -9.15 13.40 -0.47
N GLY A 150 -8.71 14.13 -1.50
CA GLY A 150 -9.35 15.36 -1.95
C GLY A 150 -10.79 15.16 -2.39
N ALA A 151 -11.11 14.07 -3.09
CA ALA A 151 -12.47 13.75 -3.52
C ALA A 151 -13.40 13.49 -2.34
N ILE A 152 -12.95 12.74 -1.33
CA ILE A 152 -13.71 12.44 -0.11
C ILE A 152 -13.95 13.72 0.70
N LEU A 153 -12.90 14.53 0.86
CA LEU A 153 -12.98 15.77 1.62
C LEU A 153 -13.79 16.84 0.87
N ALA A 154 -13.64 17.00 -0.43
CA ALA A 154 -14.38 18.00 -1.20
C ALA A 154 -15.76 17.50 -1.69
N GLN A 155 -16.07 16.21 -1.49
CA GLN A 155 -17.24 15.53 -2.09
C GLN A 155 -17.34 15.79 -3.60
N SER A 156 -16.21 15.63 -4.29
CA SER A 156 -16.04 16.02 -5.69
C SER A 156 -16.03 14.82 -6.64
N ASP A 157 -17.07 14.71 -7.48
CA ASP A 157 -17.17 13.66 -8.50
C ASP A 157 -16.00 13.66 -9.50
N PRO A 158 -15.54 14.83 -10.03
CA PRO A 158 -14.38 14.85 -10.92
C PRO A 158 -13.12 14.30 -10.27
N LEU A 159 -12.84 14.65 -9.00
CA LEU A 159 -11.69 14.13 -8.28
C LEU A 159 -11.82 12.63 -8.00
N CYS A 160 -13.04 12.15 -7.73
CA CYS A 160 -13.30 10.73 -7.54
C CYS A 160 -13.00 9.94 -8.82
N ARG A 161 -13.46 10.43 -9.98
CA ARG A 161 -13.18 9.82 -11.29
C ARG A 161 -11.68 9.84 -11.62
N LEU A 162 -11.01 10.96 -11.32
CA LEU A 162 -9.56 11.08 -11.49
C LEU A 162 -8.82 10.07 -10.62
N ALA A 163 -9.18 9.96 -9.33
CA ALA A 163 -8.58 9.00 -8.42
C ALA A 163 -8.78 7.56 -8.91
N GLY A 164 -10.00 7.19 -9.30
CA GLY A 164 -10.28 5.88 -9.87
C GLY A 164 -9.48 5.58 -11.14
N GLY A 165 -9.38 6.56 -12.04
CA GLY A 165 -8.56 6.46 -13.25
C GLY A 165 -7.07 6.29 -12.94
N LEU A 166 -6.53 7.04 -11.98
CA LEU A 166 -5.14 6.93 -11.55
C LEU A 166 -4.84 5.57 -10.90
N VAL A 167 -5.73 5.07 -10.02
CA VAL A 167 -5.62 3.72 -9.44
C VAL A 167 -5.62 2.66 -10.53
N PHE A 168 -6.51 2.78 -11.51
CA PHE A 168 -6.58 1.84 -12.63
C PHE A 168 -5.28 1.82 -13.45
N VAL A 169 -4.77 3.00 -13.81
CA VAL A 169 -3.53 3.14 -14.58
C VAL A 169 -2.32 2.63 -13.80
N ASP A 170 -2.22 2.93 -12.50
CA ASP A 170 -1.16 2.40 -11.63
C ASP A 170 -1.21 0.87 -11.55
N GLY A 171 -2.40 0.29 -11.31
CA GLY A 171 -2.58 -1.16 -11.27
C GLY A 171 -2.23 -1.85 -12.59
N ALA A 172 -2.66 -1.27 -13.73
CA ALA A 172 -2.30 -1.77 -15.05
C ALA A 172 -0.79 -1.68 -15.31
N TRP A 173 -0.17 -0.58 -14.88
CA TRP A 173 1.28 -0.39 -15.01
C TRP A 173 2.08 -1.40 -14.18
N LEU A 174 1.67 -1.64 -12.93
CA LEU A 174 2.25 -2.68 -12.08
C LEU A 174 2.11 -4.07 -12.71
N LEU A 175 0.94 -4.37 -13.31
CA LEU A 175 0.74 -5.64 -14.01
C LEU A 175 1.69 -5.79 -15.22
N VAL A 176 1.90 -4.73 -15.99
CA VAL A 176 2.86 -4.72 -17.11
C VAL A 176 4.28 -4.95 -16.60
N LEU A 177 4.69 -4.26 -15.53
CA LEU A 177 5.98 -4.45 -14.87
C LEU A 177 6.22 -5.90 -14.47
N LEU A 178 5.25 -6.50 -13.78
CA LEU A 178 5.31 -7.89 -13.32
C LEU A 178 5.35 -8.88 -14.49
N THR A 179 4.49 -8.69 -15.48
CA THR A 179 4.39 -9.60 -16.64
C THR A 179 5.66 -9.59 -17.45
N ARG A 180 6.23 -8.42 -17.72
CA ARG A 180 7.47 -8.30 -18.48
C ARG A 180 8.63 -9.03 -17.79
N VAL A 181 8.76 -8.87 -16.49
CA VAL A 181 9.77 -9.61 -15.73
C VAL A 181 9.57 -11.12 -15.81
N LEU A 182 8.33 -11.59 -15.67
CA LEU A 182 8.03 -13.02 -15.77
C LEU A 182 8.35 -13.58 -17.17
N LEU A 183 8.15 -12.80 -18.22
CA LEU A 183 8.48 -13.17 -19.60
C LEU A 183 9.99 -13.17 -19.85
N ASP A 184 10.69 -12.11 -19.42
CA ASP A 184 12.15 -11.99 -19.56
C ASP A 184 12.89 -13.06 -18.74
N GLY A 185 12.29 -13.52 -17.64
CA GLY A 185 12.83 -14.59 -16.80
C GLY A 185 12.55 -16.02 -17.28
N ARG A 186 11.87 -16.23 -18.42
CA ARG A 186 11.72 -17.58 -18.98
C ARG A 186 13.06 -18.05 -19.55
N PRO A 187 13.56 -19.23 -19.17
CA PRO A 187 14.74 -19.80 -19.81
C PRO A 187 14.43 -19.90 -21.30
N ARG A 188 15.23 -19.25 -22.14
CA ARG A 188 15.23 -19.53 -23.57
C ARG A 188 15.57 -21.01 -23.66
N ALA A 189 14.57 -21.84 -23.97
CA ALA A 189 14.80 -23.24 -24.29
C ALA A 189 16.00 -23.26 -25.23
N GLN A 190 17.05 -23.99 -24.84
CA GLN A 190 18.28 -24.09 -25.60
C GLN A 190 17.90 -24.52 -27.02
N ALA A 191 17.84 -23.55 -27.92
CA ALA A 191 18.00 -23.78 -29.34
C ALA A 191 19.49 -24.07 -29.53
N GLN A 192 19.91 -25.23 -29.07
CA GLN A 192 21.13 -25.90 -29.48
C GLN A 192 20.65 -27.14 -30.25
N GLY A 193 20.34 -26.88 -31.53
CA GLY A 193 20.53 -27.88 -32.58
C GLY A 193 21.98 -27.82 -33.03
#